data_AF-A0A959EGM6-F1
#
_entry.id   AF-A0A959EGM6-F1
#
_cell.length_a   1.000
_cell.length_b   1.000
_cell.length_c   1.000
_cell.angle_alpha   90.00
_cell.angle_beta   90.00
_cell.angle_gamma   90.00
#
_symmetry.space_group_name_H-M   'P 1'
#
loop_
_entity.id
_entity.type
_entity.pdbx_description
1 polymer ?
#
loop_
_entity_poly.entity_id
_entity_poly.type
_entity_poly.pdbx_seq_one_letter_code
_entity_poly.pdbx_strand_id
1 'polypeptide(L)'
;MRLFLTILPLAFFFFHSCADYRAHYDKSIQGWEQSVPSPGLSPVHTVYLVGDAGYTPDDTTAPALVLLGEKLRDAGKNSTVAFLGDNIYPNGMAPSDGEDREQDEARLRAQLDILKGYDGHVFFIAGNHDWYGYGIEGLKREKKFIEKYLDRDDVFLPKPGCGDPVEVELSDNLTLILIDSQWFLENWDDEYEVNDGCEIKSREMFREYVEEAIKGNRNKNVLIAIHHPPHTYGPHGGQFTLKQHIFPLTDLNKNLWIPLPVL
;
A
#
# COMPACT_ATOMS: atom_id res chain seq x y z
N MET A 1 34.17 -6.49 51.38
CA MET A 1 34.66 -6.96 50.06
C MET A 1 33.86 -8.17 49.55
N ARG A 2 32.52 -8.06 49.49
CA ARG A 2 31.63 -9.10 48.90
C ARG A 2 30.43 -8.51 48.12
N LEU A 3 30.28 -7.18 48.10
CA LEU A 3 29.17 -6.50 47.42
C LEU A 3 29.51 -6.04 45.98
N PHE A 4 30.80 -6.06 45.61
CA PHE A 4 31.25 -5.68 44.26
C PHE A 4 31.24 -6.85 43.25
N LEU A 5 31.03 -8.09 43.71
CA LEU A 5 31.05 -9.26 42.83
C LEU A 5 29.69 -9.66 42.25
N THR A 6 28.58 -9.11 42.77
CA THR A 6 27.22 -9.42 42.32
C THR A 6 26.63 -8.41 41.34
N ILE A 7 27.31 -7.28 41.06
CA ILE A 7 26.88 -6.27 40.08
C ILE A 7 27.42 -6.58 38.67
N LEU A 8 28.48 -7.38 38.57
CA LEU A 8 29.15 -7.69 37.31
C LEU A 8 28.36 -8.61 36.34
N PRO A 9 27.46 -9.54 36.77
CA PRO A 9 26.68 -10.32 35.82
C PRO A 9 25.44 -9.57 35.31
N LEU A 10 25.02 -8.47 35.96
CA LEU A 10 23.86 -7.69 35.54
C LEU A 10 24.19 -6.70 34.41
N ALA A 11 25.44 -6.20 34.38
CA ALA A 11 25.93 -5.33 33.31
C ALA A 11 26.10 -6.04 31.96
N PHE A 12 26.22 -7.38 31.95
CA PHE A 12 26.41 -8.15 30.71
C PHE A 12 25.09 -8.43 29.95
N PHE A 13 23.93 -8.26 30.61
CA PHE A 13 22.62 -8.47 29.98
C PHE A 13 22.12 -7.28 29.15
N PHE A 14 22.72 -6.10 29.26
CA PHE A 14 22.24 -4.89 28.59
C PHE A 14 22.89 -4.58 27.23
N PHE A 15 23.86 -5.38 26.76
CA PHE A 15 24.60 -5.10 25.51
C PHE A 15 24.24 -5.98 24.31
N HIS A 16 23.15 -6.75 24.36
CA HIS A 16 22.76 -7.62 23.23
C HIS A 16 21.60 -7.14 22.36
N SER A 17 21.12 -5.90 22.53
CA SER A 17 20.14 -5.33 21.60
C SER A 17 20.82 -4.72 20.37
N CYS A 18 21.40 -5.55 19.51
CA CYS A 18 21.74 -5.15 18.15
C CYS A 18 20.45 -5.16 17.33
N ALA A 19 19.77 -4.01 17.22
CA ALA A 19 18.85 -3.80 16.11
C ALA A 19 19.71 -3.71 14.84
N ASP A 20 19.72 -4.79 14.04
CA ASP A 20 20.43 -4.81 12.77
C ASP A 20 19.53 -4.19 11.70
N TYR A 21 19.92 -3.04 11.14
CA TYR A 21 19.19 -2.35 10.08
C TYR A 21 19.44 -2.99 8.70
N ARG A 22 19.98 -4.20 8.66
CA ARG A 22 20.20 -4.94 7.41
C ARG A 22 18.89 -5.54 6.93
N ALA A 23 18.71 -5.56 5.62
CA ALA A 23 17.65 -6.35 5.02
C ALA A 23 17.86 -7.83 5.39
N HIS A 24 16.84 -8.42 6.02
CA HIS A 24 16.85 -9.82 6.41
C HIS A 24 16.34 -10.66 5.24
N TYR A 25 17.27 -11.18 4.46
CA TYR A 25 16.96 -12.15 3.41
C TYR A 25 16.92 -13.56 3.99
N ASP A 26 16.04 -14.40 3.46
CA ASP A 26 16.08 -15.83 3.77
C ASP A 26 17.45 -16.40 3.37
N LYS A 27 18.00 -17.30 4.21
CA LYS A 27 19.34 -17.86 3.96
C LYS A 27 19.42 -18.61 2.62
N SER A 28 18.30 -19.13 2.13
CA SER A 28 18.20 -19.81 0.84
C SER A 28 18.37 -18.90 -0.37
N ILE A 29 18.17 -17.59 -0.22
CA ILE A 29 18.28 -16.60 -1.30
C ILE A 29 19.49 -15.66 -1.12
N GLN A 30 20.38 -15.97 -0.19
CA GLN A 30 21.55 -15.14 0.08
C GLN A 30 22.46 -15.10 -1.17
N GLY A 31 22.84 -13.88 -1.60
CA GLY A 31 23.62 -13.68 -2.83
C GLY A 31 22.79 -13.68 -4.11
N TRP A 32 21.47 -13.48 -4.02
CA TRP A 32 20.59 -13.32 -5.18
C TRP A 32 21.09 -12.25 -6.16
N GLU A 33 21.82 -11.23 -5.69
CA GLU A 33 22.42 -10.17 -6.51
C GLU A 33 23.45 -10.69 -7.50
N GLN A 34 24.04 -11.86 -7.23
CA GLN A 34 24.98 -12.55 -8.12
C GLN A 34 24.24 -13.41 -9.16
N SER A 35 22.95 -13.68 -8.94
CA SER A 35 22.08 -14.45 -9.84
C SER A 35 21.46 -13.54 -10.89
N VAL A 36 22.32 -12.86 -11.66
CA VAL A 36 21.87 -11.98 -12.74
C VAL A 36 21.33 -12.84 -13.89
N PRO A 37 20.15 -12.51 -14.47
CA PRO A 37 19.66 -13.18 -15.67
C PRO A 37 20.72 -13.20 -16.78
N SER A 38 20.66 -14.21 -17.66
CA SER A 38 21.59 -14.31 -18.78
C SER A 38 21.67 -13.00 -19.58
N PRO A 39 22.87 -12.57 -20.02
CA PRO A 39 23.01 -11.37 -20.83
C PRO A 39 22.10 -11.39 -22.06
N GLY A 40 21.43 -10.26 -22.34
CA GLY A 40 20.53 -10.12 -23.49
C GLY A 40 19.06 -10.47 -23.23
N LEU A 41 18.70 -10.87 -22.02
CA LEU A 41 17.30 -10.97 -21.61
C LEU A 41 16.77 -9.58 -21.20
N SER A 42 15.64 -9.18 -21.78
CA SER A 42 14.88 -8.00 -21.36
C SER A 42 13.60 -8.44 -20.62
N PRO A 43 13.14 -7.70 -19.60
CA PRO A 43 11.85 -7.95 -18.99
C PRO A 43 10.73 -7.94 -20.05
N VAL A 44 9.84 -8.94 -20.01
CA VAL A 44 8.65 -8.97 -20.86
C VAL A 44 7.67 -7.89 -20.44
N HIS A 45 7.56 -7.66 -19.12
CA HIS A 45 6.73 -6.63 -18.50
C HIS A 45 7.41 -6.14 -17.22
N THR A 46 7.27 -4.85 -16.89
CA THR A 46 7.78 -4.28 -15.63
C THR A 46 6.63 -3.71 -14.81
N VAL A 47 6.54 -4.08 -13.53
CA VAL A 47 5.51 -3.57 -12.63
C VAL A 47 6.15 -2.71 -11.54
N TYR A 48 5.65 -1.48 -11.41
CA TYR A 48 5.99 -0.54 -10.34
C TYR A 48 4.86 -0.54 -9.31
N LEU A 49 5.21 -0.67 -8.04
CA LEU A 49 4.27 -0.71 -6.92
C LEU A 49 4.59 0.43 -5.96
N VAL A 50 3.60 1.23 -5.62
CA VAL A 50 3.72 2.37 -4.70
C VAL A 50 2.48 2.40 -3.80
N GLY A 51 2.62 2.64 -2.51
CA GLY A 51 1.50 2.79 -1.56
C GLY A 51 1.75 3.99 -0.66
N ASP A 52 0.72 4.40 0.08
CA ASP A 52 0.82 5.43 1.13
C ASP A 52 1.33 6.77 0.57
N ALA A 53 0.93 7.11 -0.65
CA ALA A 53 1.41 8.27 -1.39
C ALA A 53 0.57 9.55 -1.14
N GLY A 54 -0.49 9.45 -0.33
CA GLY A 54 -1.46 10.52 -0.13
C GLY A 54 -1.08 11.62 0.86
N TYR A 55 0.16 11.65 1.38
CA TYR A 55 0.59 12.67 2.34
C TYR A 55 1.67 13.58 1.75
N THR A 56 1.34 14.87 1.58
CA THR A 56 2.24 15.92 1.13
C THR A 56 2.15 17.13 2.07
N PRO A 57 3.07 17.29 3.03
CA PRO A 57 2.95 18.33 4.06
C PRO A 57 3.13 19.76 3.53
N ASP A 58 3.87 19.94 2.43
CA ASP A 58 4.22 21.27 1.88
C ASP A 58 3.89 21.39 0.37
N ASP A 59 2.90 20.64 -0.13
CA ASP A 59 2.57 20.55 -1.56
C ASP A 59 3.75 20.17 -2.48
N THR A 60 4.79 19.58 -1.89
CA THR A 60 5.96 19.06 -2.63
C THR A 60 5.75 17.58 -2.94
N THR A 61 6.12 17.19 -4.16
CA THR A 61 6.12 15.79 -4.58
C THR A 61 7.14 15.00 -3.75
N ALA A 62 6.71 13.91 -3.13
CA ALA A 62 7.60 13.05 -2.35
C ALA A 62 8.79 12.56 -3.19
N PRO A 63 10.03 12.48 -2.63
CA PRO A 63 11.20 12.04 -3.40
C PRO A 63 11.04 10.68 -4.09
N ALA A 64 10.27 9.76 -3.48
CA ALA A 64 9.95 8.47 -4.09
C ALA A 64 9.07 8.61 -5.34
N LEU A 65 8.09 9.52 -5.32
CA LEU A 65 7.25 9.82 -6.49
C LEU A 65 8.07 10.51 -7.60
N VAL A 66 9.00 11.39 -7.25
CA VAL A 66 9.92 12.00 -8.24
C VAL A 66 10.74 10.92 -8.94
N LEU A 67 11.35 10.01 -8.17
CA LEU A 67 12.11 8.88 -8.73
C LEU A 67 11.23 7.96 -9.58
N LEU A 68 10.00 7.67 -9.14
CA LEU A 68 9.05 6.88 -9.91
C LEU A 68 8.74 7.55 -11.26
N GLY A 69 8.45 8.86 -11.25
CA GLY A 69 8.23 9.63 -12.49
C GLY A 69 9.41 9.57 -13.45
N GLU A 70 10.65 9.66 -12.95
CA GLU A 70 11.85 9.46 -13.78
C GLU A 70 11.88 8.06 -14.42
N LYS A 71 11.54 7.02 -13.67
CA LYS A 71 11.46 5.64 -14.21
C LYS A 71 10.35 5.47 -15.23
N LEU A 72 9.19 6.07 -15.00
CA LEU A 72 8.03 5.94 -15.89
C LEU A 72 8.22 6.65 -17.22
N ARG A 73 9.01 7.73 -17.27
CA ARG A 73 9.36 8.43 -18.52
C ARG A 73 10.11 7.55 -19.52
N ASP A 74 10.92 6.62 -19.03
CA ASP A 74 11.68 5.68 -19.87
C ASP A 74 10.93 4.34 -20.03
N ALA A 75 9.81 4.16 -19.34
CA ALA A 75 9.04 2.92 -19.36
C ALA A 75 8.06 2.90 -20.55
N GLY A 76 8.14 1.86 -21.37
CA GLY A 76 7.22 1.65 -22.50
C GLY A 76 5.90 1.01 -22.09
N LYS A 77 5.01 0.81 -23.07
CA LYS A 77 3.67 0.18 -22.89
C LYS A 77 3.65 -1.17 -22.17
N ASN A 78 4.74 -1.94 -22.22
CA ASN A 78 4.88 -3.20 -21.50
C ASN A 78 5.31 -2.96 -20.05
N SER A 79 4.59 -2.06 -19.39
CA SER A 79 4.79 -1.79 -17.97
C SER A 79 3.48 -1.39 -17.32
N THR A 80 3.44 -1.51 -15.99
CA THR A 80 2.31 -1.15 -15.16
C THR A 80 2.80 -0.39 -13.94
N VAL A 81 2.08 0.65 -13.53
CA VAL A 81 2.18 1.23 -12.19
C VAL A 81 0.88 0.96 -11.43
N ALA A 82 1.00 0.43 -10.21
CA ALA A 82 -0.13 0.22 -9.31
C ALA A 82 0.10 1.01 -8.01
N PHE A 83 -0.85 1.89 -7.70
CA PHE A 83 -0.99 2.59 -6.44
C PHE A 83 -1.81 1.72 -5.47
N LEU A 84 -1.21 1.39 -4.33
CA LEU A 84 -1.64 0.34 -3.41
C LEU A 84 -2.51 0.87 -2.26
N GLY A 85 -3.24 1.97 -2.47
CA GLY A 85 -4.11 2.58 -1.48
C GLY A 85 -3.44 3.63 -0.60
N ASP A 86 -4.28 4.28 0.19
CA ASP A 86 -3.96 5.49 0.95
C ASP A 86 -3.45 6.59 0.02
N ASN A 87 -4.23 6.83 -1.03
CA ASN A 87 -3.96 7.84 -2.04
C ASN A 87 -4.27 9.25 -1.51
N ILE A 88 -5.08 9.38 -0.45
CA ILE A 88 -5.41 10.64 0.22
C ILE A 88 -5.47 10.43 1.74
N TYR A 89 -4.59 11.12 2.49
CA TYR A 89 -4.70 11.19 3.95
C TYR A 89 -5.44 12.45 4.40
N PRO A 90 -6.07 12.46 5.59
CA PRO A 90 -6.40 11.29 6.40
C PRO A 90 -7.79 10.71 6.08
N ASN A 91 -8.62 11.42 5.31
CA ASN A 91 -10.07 11.21 5.27
C ASN A 91 -10.63 10.91 3.87
N GLY A 92 -9.78 10.63 2.87
CA GLY A 92 -10.23 10.43 1.51
C GLY A 92 -10.76 11.72 0.87
N MET A 93 -11.43 11.59 -0.27
CA MET A 93 -11.82 12.74 -1.09
C MET A 93 -13.06 13.49 -0.56
N ALA A 94 -12.88 14.71 -0.06
CA ALA A 94 -13.96 15.59 0.40
C ALA A 94 -15.02 15.88 -0.69
N PRO A 95 -16.25 16.30 -0.36
CA PRO A 95 -17.20 16.83 -1.35
C PRO A 95 -16.65 18.10 -2.03
N SER A 96 -17.26 18.53 -3.14
CA SER A 96 -16.74 19.66 -3.94
C SER A 96 -16.72 21.00 -3.20
N ASP A 97 -17.55 21.14 -2.18
CA ASP A 97 -17.68 22.32 -1.30
C ASP A 97 -17.08 22.08 0.10
N GLY A 98 -16.40 20.95 0.31
CA GLY A 98 -15.73 20.64 1.59
C GLY A 98 -14.43 21.42 1.78
N GLU A 99 -14.07 21.73 3.03
CA GLU A 99 -12.84 22.48 3.37
C GLU A 99 -11.57 21.78 2.86
N ASP A 100 -11.49 20.45 3.00
CA ASP A 100 -10.28 19.69 2.65
C ASP A 100 -10.12 19.46 1.13
N ARG A 101 -11.13 19.80 0.32
CA ARG A 101 -11.20 19.44 -1.10
C ARG A 101 -9.98 19.92 -1.90
N GLU A 102 -9.54 21.15 -1.68
CA GLU A 102 -8.38 21.70 -2.40
C GLU A 102 -7.11 20.90 -2.10
N GLN A 103 -6.92 20.52 -0.84
CA GLN A 103 -5.77 19.75 -0.38
C GLN A 103 -5.82 18.30 -0.90
N ASP A 104 -6.99 17.65 -0.86
CA ASP A 104 -7.17 16.30 -1.38
C ASP A 104 -6.83 16.21 -2.87
N GLU A 105 -7.28 17.19 -3.65
CA GLU A 105 -6.93 17.27 -5.06
C GLU A 105 -5.46 17.58 -5.30
N ALA A 106 -4.81 18.38 -4.45
CA ALA A 106 -3.38 18.64 -4.54
C ALA A 106 -2.55 17.37 -4.29
N ARG A 107 -2.92 16.56 -3.29
CA ARG A 107 -2.31 15.26 -2.99
C ARG A 107 -2.42 14.29 -4.16
N LEU A 108 -3.60 14.19 -4.78
CA LEU A 108 -3.79 13.39 -5.98
C LEU A 108 -2.98 13.95 -7.15
N ARG A 109 -3.01 15.26 -7.41
CA ARG A 109 -2.24 15.88 -8.51
C ARG A 109 -0.74 15.55 -8.41
N ALA A 110 -0.15 15.55 -7.22
CA ALA A 110 1.25 15.19 -7.02
C ALA A 110 1.58 13.75 -7.50
N GLN A 111 0.63 12.83 -7.38
CA GLN A 111 0.73 11.44 -7.85
C GLN A 111 0.40 11.31 -9.34
N LEU A 112 -0.58 12.05 -9.83
CA LEU A 112 -1.05 11.95 -11.21
C LEU A 112 -0.12 12.68 -12.20
N ASP A 113 0.57 13.73 -11.75
CA ASP A 113 1.48 14.50 -12.59
C ASP A 113 2.66 13.68 -13.10
N ILE A 114 3.16 12.72 -12.31
CA ILE A 114 4.25 11.84 -12.72
C ILE A 114 3.82 10.80 -13.76
N LEU A 115 2.51 10.64 -14.00
CA LEU A 115 1.93 9.70 -14.96
C LEU A 115 1.66 10.34 -16.33
N LYS A 116 1.85 11.66 -16.45
CA LYS A 116 1.61 12.38 -17.72
C LYS A 116 2.54 11.85 -18.82
N GLY A 117 1.94 11.35 -19.90
CA GLY A 117 2.67 10.80 -21.05
C GLY A 117 3.22 9.39 -20.82
N TYR A 118 2.88 8.73 -19.71
CA TYR A 118 3.26 7.33 -19.47
C TYR A 118 2.32 6.38 -20.24
N ASP A 119 2.85 5.63 -21.21
CA ASP A 119 2.04 4.78 -22.11
C ASP A 119 1.68 3.41 -21.52
N GLY A 120 2.18 3.06 -20.34
CA GLY A 120 1.85 1.81 -19.67
C GLY A 120 0.50 1.84 -18.95
N HIS A 121 0.20 0.73 -18.28
CA HIS A 121 -1.04 0.57 -17.52
C HIS A 121 -0.93 1.28 -16.17
N VAL A 122 -2.03 1.91 -15.74
CA VAL A 122 -2.12 2.64 -14.47
C VAL A 122 -3.28 2.05 -13.69
N PHE A 123 -3.02 1.67 -12.44
CA PHE A 123 -4.06 1.19 -11.54
C PHE A 123 -3.92 1.85 -10.16
N PHE A 124 -5.06 2.14 -9.53
CA PHE A 124 -5.21 2.61 -8.17
C PHE A 124 -6.20 1.67 -7.48
N ILE A 125 -5.81 1.16 -6.31
CA ILE A 125 -6.72 0.52 -5.36
C ILE A 125 -6.94 1.47 -4.18
N ALA A 126 -8.04 1.29 -3.44
CA ALA A 126 -8.31 2.05 -2.23
C ALA A 126 -7.55 1.46 -1.02
N GLY A 127 -7.09 2.33 -0.13
CA GLY A 127 -6.64 2.01 1.22
C GLY A 127 -7.62 2.49 2.27
N ASN A 128 -7.34 2.25 3.55
CA ASN A 128 -8.30 2.60 4.60
C ASN A 128 -8.52 4.12 4.73
N HIS A 129 -7.50 4.95 4.48
CA HIS A 129 -7.65 6.41 4.55
C HIS A 129 -8.52 6.96 3.44
N ASP A 130 -8.59 6.30 2.29
CA ASP A 130 -9.46 6.69 1.19
C ASP A 130 -10.95 6.47 1.54
N TRP A 131 -11.24 5.52 2.44
CA TRP A 131 -12.59 5.23 2.95
C TRP A 131 -13.02 6.14 4.11
N TYR A 132 -12.13 6.44 5.07
CA TYR A 132 -12.50 6.90 6.42
C TYR A 132 -13.42 8.12 6.54
N GLY A 133 -13.27 9.15 5.71
CA GLY A 133 -14.04 10.39 5.89
C GLY A 133 -15.42 10.38 5.25
N TYR A 134 -15.56 9.65 4.14
CA TYR A 134 -16.70 9.82 3.24
C TYR A 134 -17.20 8.52 2.58
N GLY A 135 -16.65 7.37 2.97
CA GLY A 135 -17.07 6.05 2.52
C GLY A 135 -17.07 5.90 1.00
N ILE A 136 -18.01 5.11 0.50
CA ILE A 136 -18.16 4.81 -0.94
C ILE A 136 -18.31 6.08 -1.79
N GLU A 137 -18.99 7.11 -1.28
CA GLU A 137 -19.16 8.37 -1.98
C GLU A 137 -17.83 9.15 -2.12
N GLY A 138 -16.93 9.05 -1.14
CA GLY A 138 -15.55 9.53 -1.23
C GLY A 138 -14.79 8.85 -2.36
N LEU A 139 -14.80 7.52 -2.36
CA LEU A 139 -14.13 6.70 -3.39
C LEU A 139 -14.64 6.97 -4.79
N LYS A 140 -15.96 7.18 -4.98
CA LYS A 140 -16.52 7.58 -6.27
C LYS A 140 -15.99 8.92 -6.75
N ARG A 141 -15.83 9.90 -5.84
CA ARG A 141 -15.27 11.21 -6.17
C ARG A 141 -13.79 11.12 -6.51
N GLU A 142 -13.04 10.31 -5.77
CA GLU A 142 -11.63 10.03 -6.03
C GLU A 142 -11.43 9.37 -7.40
N LYS A 143 -12.13 8.25 -7.66
CA LYS A 143 -12.16 7.56 -8.95
C LYS A 143 -12.43 8.54 -10.09
N LYS A 144 -13.50 9.33 -9.97
CA LYS A 144 -13.89 10.32 -10.97
C LYS A 144 -12.81 11.39 -11.19
N PHE A 145 -12.14 11.83 -10.13
CA PHE A 145 -11.06 12.81 -10.24
C PHE A 145 -9.86 12.24 -10.98
N ILE A 146 -9.40 11.04 -10.60
CA ILE A 146 -8.26 10.35 -11.19
C ILE A 146 -8.51 10.06 -12.67
N GLU A 147 -9.64 9.42 -13.01
CA GLU A 147 -9.99 9.06 -14.39
C GLU A 147 -10.07 10.30 -15.29
N LYS A 148 -10.73 11.35 -14.80
CA LYS A 148 -10.85 12.62 -15.53
C LYS A 148 -9.50 13.31 -15.74
N TYR A 149 -8.61 13.26 -14.75
CA TYR A 149 -7.31 13.91 -14.84
C TYR A 149 -6.37 13.20 -15.82
N LEU A 150 -6.41 11.86 -15.84
CA LEU A 150 -5.59 11.05 -16.72
C LEU A 150 -6.17 10.88 -18.12
N ASP A 151 -7.45 11.22 -18.32
CA ASP A 151 -8.22 10.91 -19.54
C ASP A 151 -8.18 9.40 -19.84
N ARG A 152 -8.41 8.59 -18.79
CA ARG A 152 -8.39 7.12 -18.83
C ARG A 152 -9.48 6.57 -17.94
N ASP A 153 -10.27 5.66 -18.50
CA ASP A 153 -11.24 4.89 -17.75
C ASP A 153 -10.56 3.66 -17.11
N ASP A 154 -11.21 3.09 -16.09
CA ASP A 154 -10.84 1.82 -15.45
C ASP A 154 -9.43 1.81 -14.85
N VAL A 155 -8.98 2.96 -14.34
CA VAL A 155 -7.72 3.07 -13.59
C VAL A 155 -7.93 2.95 -12.08
N PHE A 156 -9.11 3.27 -11.55
CA PHE A 156 -9.44 3.05 -10.14
C PHE A 156 -10.30 1.80 -9.99
N LEU A 157 -9.69 0.74 -9.46
CA LEU A 157 -10.22 -0.61 -9.42
C LEU A 157 -9.85 -1.30 -8.10
N PRO A 158 -10.72 -2.16 -7.53
CA PRO A 158 -12.08 -2.46 -7.98
C PRO A 158 -13.02 -1.25 -7.93
N LYS A 159 -14.23 -1.41 -8.48
CA LYS A 159 -15.25 -0.34 -8.44
C LYS A 159 -15.54 0.04 -6.97
N PRO A 160 -15.70 1.34 -6.64
CA PRO A 160 -16.08 1.78 -5.30
C PRO A 160 -17.26 0.99 -4.73
N GLY A 161 -17.08 0.44 -3.53
CA GLY A 161 -18.09 -0.36 -2.83
C GLY A 161 -18.18 -1.83 -3.26
N CYS A 162 -17.37 -2.29 -4.21
CA CYS A 162 -17.34 -3.68 -4.66
C CYS A 162 -16.15 -4.46 -4.10
N GLY A 163 -16.41 -5.68 -3.62
CA GLY A 163 -15.38 -6.65 -3.25
C GLY A 163 -14.88 -7.52 -4.42
N ASP A 164 -15.38 -7.30 -5.64
CA ASP A 164 -15.04 -8.11 -6.81
C ASP A 164 -13.53 -8.02 -7.13
N PRO A 165 -12.77 -9.14 -7.13
CA PRO A 165 -11.38 -9.09 -7.55
C PRO A 165 -11.32 -8.79 -9.05
N VAL A 166 -10.48 -7.85 -9.45
CA VAL A 166 -10.33 -7.49 -10.86
C VAL A 166 -9.06 -8.13 -11.41
N GLU A 167 -9.23 -9.03 -12.38
CA GLU A 167 -8.14 -9.72 -13.08
C GLU A 167 -7.72 -8.91 -14.32
N VAL A 168 -6.45 -8.54 -14.40
CA VAL A 168 -5.85 -7.81 -15.53
C VAL A 168 -4.71 -8.65 -16.10
N GLU A 169 -4.87 -9.11 -17.34
CA GLU A 169 -3.79 -9.78 -18.06
C GLU A 169 -2.74 -8.75 -18.52
N LEU A 170 -1.55 -8.80 -17.94
CA LEU A 170 -0.43 -7.91 -18.28
C LEU A 170 0.45 -8.50 -19.39
N SER A 171 0.53 -9.83 -19.47
CA SER A 171 1.15 -10.58 -20.56
C SER A 171 0.63 -12.01 -20.57
N ASP A 172 0.98 -12.79 -21.60
CA ASP A 172 0.62 -14.21 -21.72
C ASP A 172 0.92 -15.04 -20.45
N ASN A 173 1.93 -14.65 -19.67
CA ASN A 173 2.39 -15.35 -18.46
C ASN A 173 2.33 -14.51 -17.18
N LEU A 174 1.62 -13.37 -17.17
CA LEU A 174 1.49 -12.50 -15.99
C LEU A 174 0.09 -11.90 -15.89
N THR A 175 -0.58 -12.17 -14.77
CA THR A 175 -1.87 -11.58 -14.40
C THR A 175 -1.71 -10.76 -13.11
N LEU A 176 -2.28 -9.56 -13.11
CA LEU A 176 -2.46 -8.72 -11.92
C LEU A 176 -3.88 -8.90 -11.40
N ILE A 177 -4.04 -9.15 -10.10
CA ILE A 177 -5.34 -9.20 -9.42
C ILE A 177 -5.41 -8.02 -8.46
N LEU A 178 -6.35 -7.11 -8.68
CA LEU A 178 -6.59 -5.93 -7.85
C LEU A 178 -7.70 -6.24 -6.83
N ILE A 179 -7.44 -5.95 -5.55
CA ILE A 179 -8.36 -6.23 -4.45
C ILE A 179 -8.48 -4.99 -3.57
N ASP A 180 -9.72 -4.58 -3.31
CA ASP A 180 -10.04 -3.67 -2.20
C ASP A 180 -10.16 -4.49 -0.92
N SER A 181 -9.12 -4.46 -0.08
CA SER A 181 -9.17 -5.15 1.20
C SER A 181 -9.89 -4.36 2.30
N GLN A 182 -10.04 -3.05 2.14
CA GLN A 182 -10.82 -2.27 3.10
C GLN A 182 -12.28 -2.67 3.00
N TRP A 183 -12.82 -2.93 1.80
CA TRP A 183 -14.16 -3.49 1.64
C TRP A 183 -14.39 -4.75 2.51
N PHE A 184 -13.40 -5.64 2.64
CA PHE A 184 -13.52 -6.84 3.48
C PHE A 184 -13.53 -6.50 4.98
N LEU A 185 -12.85 -5.44 5.39
CA LEU A 185 -12.71 -5.04 6.79
C LEU A 185 -13.81 -4.06 7.25
N GLU A 186 -14.40 -3.33 6.31
CA GLU A 186 -15.34 -2.24 6.57
C GLU A 186 -16.65 -2.72 7.23
N ASN A 187 -17.21 -1.88 8.10
CA ASN A 187 -18.54 -2.16 8.64
C ASN A 187 -19.61 -1.78 7.62
N TRP A 188 -20.13 -2.78 6.91
CA TRP A 188 -21.11 -2.57 5.84
C TRP A 188 -22.43 -1.96 6.31
N ASP A 189 -22.76 -2.07 7.59
CA ASP A 189 -23.96 -1.45 8.15
C ASP A 189 -23.90 0.09 8.08
N ASP A 190 -22.69 0.66 7.98
CA ASP A 190 -22.45 2.11 7.88
C ASP A 190 -22.39 2.59 6.41
N GLU A 191 -22.44 1.67 5.42
CA GLU A 191 -22.23 1.95 4.00
C GLU A 191 -23.45 1.56 3.14
N TYR A 192 -24.35 2.52 2.89
CA TYR A 192 -25.64 2.26 2.22
C TYR A 192 -25.54 1.61 0.82
N GLU A 193 -24.51 1.97 0.05
CA GLU A 193 -24.35 1.54 -1.34
C GLU A 193 -23.36 0.37 -1.48
N VAL A 194 -22.97 -0.24 -0.36
CA VAL A 194 -22.07 -1.39 -0.39
C VAL A 194 -22.65 -2.49 -1.25
N ASN A 195 -21.81 -3.02 -2.13
CA ASN A 195 -22.15 -4.04 -3.11
C ASN A 195 -23.12 -3.58 -4.22
N ASP A 196 -23.45 -2.30 -4.40
CA ASP A 196 -24.37 -1.89 -5.46
C ASP A 196 -23.79 -2.14 -6.88
N GLY A 197 -24.50 -2.96 -7.65
CA GLY A 197 -24.07 -3.42 -8.98
C GLY A 197 -22.83 -4.33 -8.99
N CYS A 198 -22.44 -4.93 -7.85
CA CYS A 198 -21.31 -5.87 -7.72
C CYS A 198 -21.79 -7.33 -7.79
N GLU A 199 -20.96 -8.29 -8.18
CA GLU A 199 -21.33 -9.73 -8.15
C GLU A 199 -21.24 -10.26 -6.71
N ILE A 200 -20.18 -9.87 -6.00
CA ILE A 200 -19.94 -10.29 -4.62
C ILE A 200 -20.81 -9.47 -3.65
N LYS A 201 -21.64 -10.17 -2.88
CA LYS A 201 -22.51 -9.61 -1.81
C LYS A 201 -22.20 -10.10 -0.40
N SER A 202 -21.13 -10.87 -0.22
CA SER A 202 -20.76 -11.44 1.08
C SER A 202 -19.26 -11.72 1.17
N ARG A 203 -18.73 -11.73 2.39
CA ARG A 203 -17.33 -12.06 2.66
C ARG A 203 -16.97 -13.50 2.32
N GLU A 204 -17.94 -14.42 2.33
CA GLU A 204 -17.70 -15.80 1.89
C GLU A 204 -17.56 -15.88 0.38
N MET A 205 -18.46 -15.21 -0.37
CA MET A 205 -18.31 -15.12 -1.83
C MET A 205 -17.02 -14.40 -2.22
N PHE A 206 -16.60 -13.38 -1.46
CA PHE A 206 -15.29 -12.76 -1.65
C PHE A 206 -14.15 -13.78 -1.65
N ARG A 207 -14.12 -14.66 -0.64
CA ARG A 207 -13.09 -15.69 -0.54
C ARG A 207 -13.15 -16.67 -1.70
N GLU A 208 -14.36 -17.10 -2.09
CA GLU A 208 -14.58 -17.98 -3.23
C GLU A 208 -14.07 -17.36 -4.53
N TYR A 209 -14.45 -16.11 -4.84
CA TYR A 209 -14.06 -15.42 -6.07
C TYR A 209 -12.55 -15.11 -6.11
N VAL A 210 -11.94 -14.73 -5.00
CA VAL A 210 -10.48 -14.55 -4.94
C VAL A 210 -9.77 -15.89 -5.19
N GLU A 211 -10.26 -16.98 -4.59
CA GLU A 211 -9.72 -18.32 -4.83
C GLU A 211 -9.90 -18.75 -6.29
N GLU A 212 -11.05 -18.46 -6.89
CA GLU A 212 -11.34 -18.74 -8.31
C GLU A 212 -10.44 -17.93 -9.25
N ALA A 213 -10.26 -16.63 -9.01
CA ALA A 213 -9.36 -15.77 -9.80
C ALA A 213 -7.91 -16.30 -9.78
N ILE A 214 -7.43 -16.73 -8.61
CA ILE A 214 -6.09 -17.35 -8.49
C ILE A 214 -6.04 -18.70 -9.24
N LYS A 215 -7.04 -19.56 -9.06
CA LYS A 215 -7.11 -20.88 -9.73
C LYS A 215 -7.24 -20.78 -11.24
N GLY A 216 -7.95 -19.76 -11.73
CA GLY A 216 -8.11 -19.44 -13.15
C GLY A 216 -6.78 -19.09 -13.80
N ASN A 217 -5.90 -18.41 -13.07
CA ASN A 217 -4.57 -18.00 -13.55
C ASN A 217 -3.42 -18.91 -13.11
N ARG A 218 -3.68 -20.11 -12.59
CA ARG A 218 -2.65 -21.01 -12.02
C ARG A 218 -1.48 -21.38 -12.94
N ASN A 219 -1.63 -21.19 -14.25
CA ASN A 219 -0.58 -21.46 -15.25
C ASN A 219 0.25 -20.21 -15.59
N LYS A 220 -0.07 -19.06 -15.01
CA LYS A 220 0.60 -17.77 -15.17
C LYS A 220 1.27 -17.37 -13.85
N ASN A 221 2.15 -16.38 -13.89
CA ASN A 221 2.54 -15.67 -12.67
C ASN A 221 1.37 -14.79 -12.23
N VAL A 222 0.97 -14.90 -10.97
CA VAL A 222 -0.13 -14.11 -10.40
C VAL A 222 0.45 -13.10 -9.43
N LEU A 223 0.25 -11.82 -9.73
CA LEU A 223 0.56 -10.72 -8.83
C LEU A 223 -0.74 -10.22 -8.19
N ILE A 224 -0.81 -10.21 -6.86
CA ILE A 224 -1.99 -9.70 -6.14
C ILE A 224 -1.62 -8.34 -5.54
N ALA A 225 -2.37 -7.29 -5.91
CA ALA A 225 -2.25 -5.96 -5.34
C ALA A 225 -3.37 -5.76 -4.31
N ILE A 226 -2.98 -5.48 -3.07
CA ILE A 226 -3.85 -5.35 -1.92
C ILE A 226 -3.24 -4.33 -0.95
N HIS A 227 -4.06 -3.47 -0.34
CA HIS A 227 -3.57 -2.45 0.59
C HIS A 227 -3.14 -3.06 1.92
N HIS A 228 -4.04 -3.85 2.53
CA HIS A 228 -3.79 -4.51 3.82
C HIS A 228 -2.97 -5.79 3.64
N PRO A 229 -1.73 -5.87 4.17
CA PRO A 229 -0.88 -7.04 3.98
C PRO A 229 -1.36 -8.24 4.82
N PRO A 230 -1.40 -9.46 4.27
CA PRO A 230 -1.71 -10.67 5.05
C PRO A 230 -0.70 -10.94 6.18
N HIS A 231 0.55 -10.53 5.96
CA HIS A 231 1.64 -10.63 6.92
C HIS A 231 2.49 -9.37 6.88
N THR A 232 2.82 -8.80 8.03
CA THR A 232 3.74 -7.67 8.14
C THR A 232 4.55 -7.74 9.42
N TYR A 233 5.82 -7.34 9.32
CA TYR A 233 6.72 -7.18 10.46
C TYR A 233 6.73 -5.73 10.99
N GLY A 234 5.79 -4.91 10.53
CA GLY A 234 5.60 -3.54 11.00
C GLY A 234 4.58 -3.42 12.14
N PRO A 235 4.29 -2.17 12.56
CA PRO A 235 3.33 -1.88 13.63
C PRO A 235 1.93 -2.46 13.41
N HIS A 236 1.43 -2.49 12.17
CA HIS A 236 0.14 -3.10 11.82
C HIS A 236 0.08 -4.62 12.11
N GLY A 237 1.23 -5.29 12.18
CA GLY A 237 1.36 -6.70 12.55
C GLY A 237 1.67 -6.92 14.04
N GLY A 238 1.50 -5.89 14.86
CA GLY A 238 1.79 -5.92 16.29
C GLY A 238 3.29 -5.94 16.64
N GLN A 239 4.16 -5.64 15.66
CA GLN A 239 5.60 -5.62 15.88
C GLN A 239 6.04 -4.19 16.25
N PHE A 240 6.47 -4.00 17.49
CA PHE A 240 6.91 -2.71 18.02
C PHE A 240 8.35 -2.78 18.51
N THR A 241 9.07 -1.68 18.37
CA THR A 241 10.41 -1.54 18.95
C THR A 241 10.33 -1.43 20.48
N LEU A 242 11.42 -1.75 21.19
CA LEU A 242 11.51 -1.53 22.63
C LEU A 242 11.21 -0.06 23.00
N LYS A 243 11.63 0.88 22.15
CA LYS A 243 11.32 2.31 22.31
C LYS A 243 9.81 2.54 22.33
N GLN A 244 9.05 1.92 21.41
CA GLN A 244 7.59 2.09 21.34
C GLN A 244 6.88 1.42 22.51
N HIS A 245 7.40 0.30 23.02
CA HIS A 245 6.84 -0.32 24.23
C HIS A 245 7.04 0.52 25.48
N ILE A 246 8.23 1.11 25.66
CA ILE A 246 8.53 1.91 26.85
C ILE A 246 7.95 3.32 26.70
N PHE A 247 8.10 3.95 25.53
CA PHE A 247 7.76 5.35 25.24
C PHE A 247 6.78 5.50 24.07
N PRO A 248 5.56 4.93 24.14
CA PRO A 248 4.63 4.93 23.00
C PRO A 248 4.17 6.33 22.60
N LEU A 249 4.17 7.29 23.52
CA LEU A 249 3.78 8.68 23.19
C LEU A 249 4.76 9.36 22.22
N THR A 250 5.96 8.79 22.03
CA THR A 250 6.91 9.30 21.02
C THR A 250 6.43 9.12 19.58
N ASP A 251 5.46 8.22 19.34
CA ASP A 251 4.83 8.02 18.03
C ASP A 251 3.81 9.12 17.73
N LEU A 252 3.16 9.69 18.76
CA LEU A 252 2.27 10.85 18.62
C LEU A 252 3.06 12.15 18.51
N ASN A 253 4.11 12.29 19.32
CA ASN A 253 4.99 13.44 19.29
C ASN A 253 6.40 13.02 19.73
N LYS A 254 7.38 13.22 18.85
CA LYS A 254 8.78 12.81 19.05
C LYS A 254 9.43 13.31 20.35
N ASN A 255 8.86 14.33 20.99
CA ASN A 255 9.35 14.91 22.24
C ASN A 255 8.73 14.30 23.52
N LEU A 256 7.69 13.47 23.41
CA LEU A 256 6.98 12.88 24.55
C LEU A 256 7.63 11.59 25.05
N TRP A 257 8.82 11.70 25.65
CA TRP A 257 9.55 10.60 26.29
C TRP A 257 8.99 10.25 27.69
N ILE A 258 7.70 9.94 27.75
CA ILE A 258 7.03 9.54 28.99
C ILE A 258 6.96 8.01 28.99
N PRO A 259 7.63 7.32 29.92
CA PRO A 259 7.54 5.88 29.99
C PRO A 259 6.14 5.46 30.47
N LEU A 260 5.53 4.45 29.84
CA LEU A 260 4.36 3.83 30.46
C LEU A 260 4.76 3.16 31.78
N PRO A 261 3.92 3.24 32.84
CA PRO A 261 4.15 2.47 34.05
C PRO A 261 4.23 0.99 33.68
N VAL A 262 5.31 0.35 34.13
CA VAL A 262 5.73 -1.01 33.80
C VAL A 262 4.55 -2.00 33.88
N LEU A 263 4.38 -2.83 32.84
CA LEU A 263 3.54 -4.04 32.85
C LEU A 263 3.97 -5.02 33.96
#